data_AF-A0A7V3M1V8-F1
#
_entry.id   AF-A0A7V3M1V8-F1
#
_cell.length_a   1.000
_cell.length_b   1.000
_cell.length_c   1.000
_cell.angle_alpha   90.00
_cell.angle_beta   90.00
_cell.angle_gamma   90.00
#
_symmetry.space_group_name_H-M   'P 1'
#
loop_
_entity.id
_entity.type
_entity.pdbx_description
1 polymer ?
#
loop_
_entity_poly.entity_id
_entity_poly.type
_entity_poly.pdbx_seq_one_letter_code
_entity_poly.pdbx_strand_id
1 'polypeptide(L)'
;VITPYYCQPSQAELFEHYAAICRAVRVPVLAYNNPERAGGVALSIETILRLARACENFAGIKDSTGDLTQTAELIRRCPPGFKVIMGRDTLIYGALAHGAAGAVAATANVAPRLCASLYSAARTGDFPGAAALQRRLAPLRMAFGIGTFPAMLKEALVLQGILSCGACRRPVGPLSAEERARLRGVLQEVGVL
;
A
#
# COMPACT_ATOMS: atom_id res chain seq x y z
N VAL A 1 -3.84 -7.80 -7.96
CA VAL A 1 -3.65 -9.25 -7.78
C VAL A 1 -2.38 -9.46 -6.99
N ILE A 2 -2.46 -10.04 -5.78
CA ILE A 2 -1.26 -10.33 -4.97
C ILE A 2 -0.47 -11.49 -5.57
N THR A 3 0.85 -11.50 -5.38
CA THR A 3 1.68 -12.67 -5.68
C THR A 3 1.17 -13.92 -4.94
N PRO A 4 1.25 -15.12 -5.55
CA PRO A 4 0.96 -16.36 -4.85
C PRO A 4 1.74 -16.43 -3.54
N TYR A 5 1.03 -16.72 -2.44
CA TYR A 5 1.50 -16.44 -1.08
C TYR A 5 1.83 -17.68 -0.24
N TYR A 6 1.42 -18.86 -0.68
CA TYR A 6 1.76 -20.13 -0.02
C TYR A 6 2.86 -20.88 -0.78
N CYS A 7 2.66 -21.07 -2.09
CA CYS A 7 3.69 -21.61 -2.97
C CYS A 7 4.77 -20.55 -3.27
N GLN A 8 5.93 -20.99 -3.76
CA GLN A 8 7.05 -20.13 -4.16
C GLN A 8 7.37 -20.31 -5.65
N PRO A 9 6.54 -19.75 -6.57
CA PRO A 9 6.76 -19.92 -8.00
C PRO A 9 8.01 -19.19 -8.46
N SER A 10 8.65 -19.75 -9.49
CA SER A 10 9.71 -19.09 -10.25
C SER A 10 9.19 -17.83 -10.97
N GLN A 11 10.11 -16.97 -11.42
CA GLN A 11 9.75 -15.78 -12.18
C GLN A 11 9.03 -16.10 -13.51
N ALA A 12 9.33 -17.24 -14.14
CA ALA A 12 8.65 -17.70 -15.34
C ALA A 12 7.19 -18.09 -15.04
N GLU A 13 6.95 -18.80 -13.94
CA GLU A 13 5.60 -19.16 -13.50
C GLU A 13 4.81 -17.94 -13.04
N LEU A 14 5.45 -16.96 -12.38
CA LEU A 14 4.81 -15.69 -12.06
C LEU A 14 4.39 -14.94 -13.33
N PHE A 15 5.24 -14.91 -14.36
CA PHE A 15 4.86 -14.32 -15.66
C PHE A 15 3.58 -14.99 -16.21
N GLU A 16 3.56 -16.32 -16.29
CA GLU A 16 2.39 -17.04 -16.81
C GLU A 16 1.14 -16.83 -15.96
N HIS A 17 1.28 -16.77 -14.63
CA HIS A 17 0.18 -16.49 -13.71
C HIS A 17 -0.49 -15.14 -14.02
N TYR A 18 0.29 -14.06 -14.10
CA TYR A 18 -0.27 -12.74 -14.38
C TYR A 18 -0.76 -12.62 -15.82
N ALA A 19 -0.05 -13.21 -16.79
CA ALA A 19 -0.46 -13.21 -18.20
C ALA A 19 -1.79 -13.96 -18.40
N ALA A 20 -1.99 -15.09 -17.73
CA ALA A 20 -3.25 -15.82 -17.76
C ALA A 20 -4.42 -14.99 -17.21
N ILE A 21 -4.20 -14.26 -16.10
CA ILE A 21 -5.21 -13.35 -15.55
C ILE A 21 -5.52 -12.22 -16.53
N CYS A 22 -4.50 -11.58 -17.10
CA CYS A 22 -4.66 -10.52 -18.09
C CYS A 22 -5.45 -10.99 -19.32
N ARG A 23 -5.23 -12.21 -19.81
CA ARG A 23 -6.01 -12.82 -20.92
C ARG A 23 -7.47 -13.09 -20.55
N ALA A 24 -7.76 -13.37 -19.27
CA ALA A 24 -9.08 -13.75 -18.81
C ALA A 24 -10.02 -12.55 -18.56
N VAL A 25 -9.50 -11.33 -18.46
CA VAL A 25 -10.29 -10.14 -18.11
C VAL A 25 -10.01 -8.97 -19.04
N ARG A 26 -10.98 -8.05 -19.18
CA ARG A 26 -10.81 -6.82 -19.97
C ARG A 26 -10.45 -5.60 -19.14
N VAL A 27 -10.63 -5.67 -17.82
CA VAL A 27 -10.34 -4.55 -16.91
C VAL A 27 -8.83 -4.41 -16.67
N PRO A 28 -8.34 -3.21 -16.26
CA PRO A 28 -6.97 -3.01 -15.86
C PRO A 28 -6.57 -3.92 -14.68
N VAL A 29 -5.41 -4.57 -14.81
CA VAL A 29 -4.82 -5.44 -13.81
C VAL A 29 -3.63 -4.71 -13.19
N LEU A 30 -3.66 -4.55 -11.86
CA LEU A 30 -2.51 -4.11 -11.09
C LEU A 30 -1.93 -5.31 -10.33
N ALA A 31 -0.65 -5.59 -10.54
CA ALA A 31 0.08 -6.51 -9.67
C ALA A 31 0.17 -5.93 -8.25
N TYR A 32 0.20 -6.78 -7.24
CA TYR A 32 0.44 -6.38 -5.86
C TYR A 32 1.65 -7.17 -5.34
N ASN A 33 2.81 -6.50 -5.35
CA ASN A 33 4.07 -7.08 -4.91
C ASN A 33 4.28 -6.79 -3.43
N ASN A 34 4.09 -7.83 -2.60
CA ASN A 34 4.24 -7.73 -1.14
C ASN A 34 4.89 -9.00 -0.57
N PRO A 35 6.22 -9.14 -0.69
CA PRO A 35 6.93 -10.35 -0.28
C PRO A 35 6.70 -10.70 1.19
N GLU A 36 6.60 -9.70 2.06
CA GLU A 36 6.31 -9.87 3.51
C GLU A 36 5.00 -10.61 3.75
N ARG A 37 4.00 -10.45 2.86
CA ARG A 37 2.69 -11.11 2.96
C ARG A 37 2.53 -12.30 2.01
N ALA A 38 3.53 -12.57 1.19
CA ALA A 38 3.51 -13.61 0.17
C ALA A 38 4.68 -14.61 0.33
N GLY A 39 5.09 -14.88 1.56
CA GLY A 39 6.11 -15.91 1.85
C GLY A 39 7.48 -15.64 1.22
N GLY A 40 7.83 -14.37 1.00
CA GLY A 40 9.08 -13.95 0.34
C GLY A 40 9.01 -13.87 -1.18
N VAL A 41 7.89 -14.29 -1.80
CA VAL A 41 7.73 -14.22 -3.26
C VAL A 41 7.65 -12.76 -3.71
N ALA A 42 8.64 -12.34 -4.49
CA ALA A 42 8.74 -11.02 -5.09
C ALA A 42 8.71 -11.10 -6.61
N LEU A 43 8.05 -10.12 -7.24
CA LEU A 43 8.20 -9.90 -8.68
C LEU A 43 9.51 -9.18 -8.96
N SER A 44 10.33 -9.74 -9.85
CA SER A 44 11.48 -9.03 -10.39
C SER A 44 11.04 -7.91 -11.34
N ILE A 45 11.88 -6.87 -11.46
CA ILE A 45 11.67 -5.79 -12.44
C ILE A 45 11.56 -6.36 -13.86
N GLU A 46 12.40 -7.32 -14.24
CA GLU A 46 12.35 -7.93 -15.57
C GLU A 46 11.03 -8.65 -15.86
N THR A 47 10.48 -9.37 -14.88
CA THR A 47 9.16 -10.00 -15.01
C THR A 47 8.07 -8.95 -15.22
N ILE A 48 8.10 -7.86 -14.44
CA ILE A 48 7.12 -6.77 -14.54
C ILE A 48 7.19 -6.10 -15.93
N LEU A 49 8.40 -5.83 -16.42
CA LEU A 49 8.60 -5.22 -17.74
C LEU A 49 8.16 -6.15 -18.87
N ARG A 50 8.41 -7.46 -18.75
CA ARG A 50 7.90 -8.46 -19.70
C ARG A 50 6.37 -8.48 -19.73
N LEU A 51 5.72 -8.45 -18.57
CA LEU A 51 4.25 -8.41 -18.47
C LEU A 51 3.68 -7.12 -19.07
N ALA A 52 4.27 -5.97 -18.76
CA ALA A 52 3.83 -4.68 -19.29
C ALA A 52 3.96 -4.58 -20.82
N ARG A 53 4.90 -5.31 -21.44
CA ARG A 53 5.00 -5.44 -22.90
C ARG A 53 4.03 -6.45 -23.49
N ALA A 54 3.78 -7.55 -22.79
CA ALA A 54 3.00 -8.68 -23.31
C ALA A 54 1.48 -8.52 -23.11
N CYS A 55 1.04 -7.69 -22.17
CA CYS A 55 -0.35 -7.58 -21.76
C CYS A 55 -0.77 -6.10 -21.67
N GLU A 56 -1.59 -5.63 -22.61
CA GLU A 56 -2.05 -4.23 -22.67
C GLU A 56 -2.81 -3.80 -21.41
N ASN A 57 -3.62 -4.69 -20.82
CA ASN A 57 -4.35 -4.43 -19.60
C ASN A 57 -3.52 -4.64 -18.31
N PHE A 58 -2.24 -5.01 -18.40
CA PHE A 58 -1.33 -5.03 -17.25
C PHE A 58 -0.88 -3.59 -16.93
N ALA A 59 -1.76 -2.87 -16.25
CA ALA A 59 -1.72 -1.41 -16.17
C ALA A 59 -0.79 -0.86 -15.09
N GLY A 60 -0.32 -1.69 -14.16
CA GLY A 60 0.48 -1.17 -13.06
C GLY A 60 0.86 -2.18 -12.00
N ILE A 61 1.44 -1.65 -10.93
CA ILE A 61 1.85 -2.39 -9.75
C ILE A 61 1.63 -1.56 -8.50
N LYS A 62 1.04 -2.17 -7.48
CA LYS A 62 1.15 -1.72 -6.09
C LYS A 62 2.42 -2.34 -5.51
N ASP A 63 3.45 -1.53 -5.33
CA ASP A 63 4.71 -1.95 -4.74
C ASP A 63 4.67 -1.77 -3.22
N SER A 64 4.75 -2.87 -2.48
CA SER A 64 4.84 -2.89 -1.02
C SER A 64 6.10 -3.62 -0.55
N THR A 65 7.13 -3.73 -1.39
CA THR A 65 8.42 -4.31 -1.02
C THR A 65 9.12 -3.47 0.04
N GLY A 66 8.96 -2.14 -0.01
CA GLY A 66 9.71 -1.18 0.83
C GLY A 66 11.08 -0.84 0.28
N ASP A 67 11.43 -1.41 -0.86
CA ASP A 67 12.63 -1.08 -1.60
C ASP A 67 12.32 0.09 -2.53
N LEU A 68 12.70 1.30 -2.09
CA LEU A 68 12.47 2.51 -2.91
C LEU A 68 13.34 2.50 -4.18
N THR A 69 14.46 1.77 -4.20
CA THR A 69 15.27 1.57 -5.42
C THR A 69 14.46 0.82 -6.47
N GLN A 70 13.81 -0.27 -6.07
CA GLN A 70 12.91 -1.00 -6.97
C GLN A 70 11.77 -0.13 -7.48
N THR A 71 11.10 0.60 -6.58
CA THR A 71 10.02 1.52 -6.95
C THR A 71 10.51 2.55 -7.99
N ALA A 72 11.66 3.18 -7.74
CA ALA A 72 12.24 4.18 -8.65
C ALA A 72 12.62 3.57 -10.01
N GLU A 73 13.21 2.37 -10.02
CA GLU A 73 13.53 1.66 -11.26
C GLU A 73 12.30 1.29 -12.07
N LEU A 74 11.21 0.88 -11.41
CA LEU A 74 9.94 0.62 -12.09
C LEU A 74 9.38 1.90 -12.71
N ILE A 75 9.42 3.04 -12.00
CA ILE A 75 8.98 4.32 -12.55
C ILE A 75 9.84 4.73 -13.76
N ARG A 76 11.15 4.50 -13.69
CA ARG A 76 12.10 4.84 -14.76
C ARG A 76 11.98 3.94 -16.00
N ARG A 77 11.70 2.66 -15.83
CA ARG A 77 11.81 1.64 -16.90
C ARG A 77 10.47 1.18 -17.47
N CYS A 78 9.37 1.28 -16.72
CA CYS A 78 8.06 0.86 -17.22
C CYS A 78 7.56 1.82 -18.34
N PRO A 79 6.75 1.30 -19.28
CA PRO A 79 6.26 2.12 -20.39
C PRO A 79 5.35 3.27 -19.91
N PRO A 80 5.21 4.34 -20.71
CA PRO A 80 4.26 5.41 -20.43
C PRO A 80 2.86 4.88 -20.14
N GLY A 81 2.19 5.47 -19.15
CA GLY A 81 0.87 5.03 -18.72
C GLY A 81 0.87 3.94 -17.64
N PHE A 82 1.94 3.17 -17.49
CA PHE A 82 2.07 2.19 -16.42
C PHE A 82 2.07 2.86 -15.04
N LYS A 83 1.23 2.38 -14.12
CA LYS A 83 1.02 3.00 -12.80
C LYS A 83 1.80 2.26 -11.73
N VAL A 84 2.90 2.85 -11.26
CA VAL A 84 3.57 2.43 -10.03
C VAL A 84 2.90 3.12 -8.85
N ILE A 85 2.33 2.34 -7.93
CA ILE A 85 1.57 2.82 -6.79
C ILE A 85 2.24 2.37 -5.50
N MET A 86 2.50 3.29 -4.58
CA MET A 86 3.13 2.97 -3.31
C MET A 86 2.15 2.27 -2.37
N GLY A 87 2.55 1.14 -1.81
CA GLY A 87 1.75 0.40 -0.85
C GLY A 87 2.32 0.35 0.57
N ARG A 88 3.49 0.96 0.82
CA ARG A 88 3.97 1.24 2.18
C ARG A 88 3.72 2.70 2.54
N ASP A 89 2.82 2.94 3.49
CA ASP A 89 2.40 4.28 3.89
C ASP A 89 3.55 5.17 4.38
N THR A 90 4.61 4.59 4.94
CA THR A 90 5.81 5.32 5.39
C THR A 90 6.65 5.88 4.25
N LEU A 91 6.43 5.42 3.02
CA LEU A 91 7.23 5.78 1.84
C LEU A 91 6.42 6.56 0.79
N ILE A 92 5.19 7.00 1.10
CA ILE A 92 4.32 7.67 0.12
C ILE A 92 5.01 8.91 -0.45
N TYR A 93 5.51 9.79 0.41
CA TYR A 93 6.22 10.99 -0.01
C TYR A 93 7.40 10.68 -0.94
N GLY A 94 8.29 9.75 -0.54
CA GLY A 94 9.45 9.39 -1.34
C GLY A 94 9.06 8.81 -2.70
N ALA A 95 8.06 7.93 -2.73
CA ALA A 95 7.56 7.36 -3.97
C ALA A 95 6.96 8.43 -4.90
N LEU A 96 6.17 9.36 -4.35
CA LEU A 96 5.59 10.47 -5.13
C LEU A 96 6.68 11.39 -5.68
N ALA A 97 7.74 11.67 -4.91
CA ALA A 97 8.89 12.44 -5.37
C ALA A 97 9.62 11.77 -6.54
N HIS A 98 9.65 10.44 -6.58
CA HIS A 98 10.17 9.67 -7.72
C HIS A 98 9.21 9.57 -8.91
N GLY A 99 7.97 10.06 -8.80
CA GLY A 99 6.97 10.02 -9.87
C GLY A 99 5.94 8.90 -9.76
N ALA A 100 5.81 8.23 -8.60
CA ALA A 100 4.76 7.23 -8.40
C ALA A 100 3.38 7.84 -8.66
N ALA A 101 2.48 7.04 -9.24
CA ALA A 101 1.13 7.45 -9.62
C ALA A 101 0.23 7.79 -8.42
N GLY A 102 0.57 7.33 -7.22
CA GLY A 102 -0.23 7.51 -6.02
C GLY A 102 0.16 6.52 -4.93
N ALA A 103 -0.75 6.30 -3.99
CA ALA A 103 -0.61 5.26 -2.97
C ALA A 103 -1.93 4.53 -2.70
N VAL A 104 -1.83 3.23 -2.40
CA VAL A 104 -2.91 2.47 -1.75
C VAL A 104 -2.50 2.30 -0.29
N ALA A 105 -2.91 3.26 0.52
CA ALA A 105 -2.50 3.42 1.91
C ALA A 105 -3.54 2.86 2.89
N ALA A 106 -3.07 2.10 3.88
CA ALA A 106 -3.94 1.61 4.95
C ALA A 106 -4.47 2.77 5.81
N THR A 107 -3.60 3.73 6.10
CA THR A 107 -3.88 4.93 6.89
C THR A 107 -4.97 5.82 6.29
N ALA A 108 -5.20 5.75 4.98
CA ALA A 108 -6.26 6.51 4.31
C ALA A 108 -7.68 6.12 4.78
N ASN A 109 -7.87 4.96 5.41
CA ASN A 109 -9.14 4.63 6.05
C ASN A 109 -9.40 5.54 7.26
N VAL A 110 -8.37 5.82 8.05
CA VAL A 110 -8.47 6.53 9.35
C VAL A 110 -8.21 8.03 9.21
N ALA A 111 -7.30 8.41 8.33
CA ALA A 111 -6.86 9.79 8.10
C ALA A 111 -6.94 10.18 6.61
N PRO A 112 -8.10 10.03 5.93
CA PRO A 112 -8.21 10.23 4.48
C PRO A 112 -7.78 11.63 4.04
N ARG A 113 -8.16 12.67 4.80
CA ARG A 113 -7.77 14.07 4.51
C ARG A 113 -6.25 14.25 4.57
N LEU A 114 -5.58 13.64 5.55
CA LEU A 114 -4.13 13.73 5.69
C LEU A 114 -3.41 13.07 4.50
N CYS A 115 -3.85 11.87 4.10
CA CYS A 115 -3.31 11.18 2.93
C CYS A 115 -3.57 11.94 1.63
N ALA A 116 -4.78 12.47 1.44
CA ALA A 116 -5.15 13.26 0.27
C ALA A 116 -4.34 14.56 0.17
N SER A 117 -4.18 15.29 1.28
CA SER A 117 -3.35 16.50 1.32
C SER A 117 -1.89 16.21 1.00
N LEU A 118 -1.34 15.09 1.49
CA LEU A 118 0.03 14.67 1.17
C LEU A 118 0.19 14.45 -0.33
N TYR A 119 -0.75 13.72 -0.95
CA TYR A 119 -0.77 13.51 -2.39
C TYR A 119 -0.88 14.83 -3.16
N SER A 120 -1.82 15.70 -2.80
CA SER A 120 -2.02 16.99 -3.46
C SER A 120 -0.79 17.88 -3.38
N ALA A 121 -0.18 18.02 -2.20
CA ALA A 121 1.04 18.80 -2.02
C ALA A 121 2.19 18.31 -2.90
N ALA A 122 2.41 16.99 -2.95
CA ALA A 122 3.44 16.41 -3.83
C ALA A 122 3.12 16.64 -5.32
N ARG A 123 1.84 16.61 -5.71
CA ARG A 123 1.41 16.84 -7.09
C ARG A 123 1.53 18.27 -7.56
N THR A 124 1.38 19.23 -6.65
CA THR A 124 1.57 20.65 -6.94
C THR A 124 3.03 21.11 -6.75
N GLY A 125 3.95 20.20 -6.45
CA GLY A 125 5.38 20.50 -6.27
C GLY A 125 5.74 21.06 -4.88
N ASP A 126 4.81 21.09 -3.93
CA ASP A 126 5.07 21.46 -2.53
C ASP A 126 5.67 20.27 -1.77
N PHE A 127 6.93 19.95 -2.08
CA PHE A 127 7.66 18.89 -1.41
C PHE A 127 7.90 19.14 0.08
N PRO A 128 8.22 20.37 0.55
CA PRO A 128 8.31 20.66 1.98
C PRO A 128 7.00 20.36 2.73
N GLY A 129 5.86 20.78 2.18
CA GLY A 129 4.54 20.50 2.75
C GLY A 129 4.20 19.01 2.72
N ALA A 130 4.46 18.33 1.59
CA ALA A 130 4.26 16.88 1.49
C ALA A 130 5.11 16.10 2.51
N ALA A 131 6.37 16.50 2.71
CA ALA A 131 7.25 15.90 3.71
C ALA A 131 6.74 16.15 5.14
N ALA A 132 6.22 17.35 5.44
CA ALA A 132 5.61 17.64 6.73
C ALA A 132 4.36 16.78 6.99
N LEU A 133 3.51 16.60 5.98
CA LEU A 133 2.33 15.73 6.06
C LEU A 133 2.73 14.25 6.23
N GLN A 134 3.79 13.79 5.57
CA GLN A 134 4.33 12.43 5.77
C GLN A 134 4.80 12.22 7.21
N ARG A 135 5.50 13.20 7.81
CA ARG A 135 5.92 13.14 9.21
C ARG A 135 4.73 13.04 10.16
N ARG A 136 3.66 13.80 9.90
CA ARG A 136 2.41 13.71 10.67
C ARG A 136 1.68 12.38 10.49
N LEU A 137 1.76 11.76 9.31
CA LEU A 137 1.10 10.48 9.01
C LEU A 137 1.84 9.28 9.63
N ALA A 138 3.16 9.37 9.79
CA ALA A 138 4.01 8.25 10.19
C ALA A 138 3.64 7.62 11.55
N PRO A 139 3.36 8.39 12.64
CA PRO A 139 2.93 7.80 13.91
C PRO A 139 1.70 6.90 13.78
N LEU A 140 0.70 7.33 13.00
CA LEU A 140 -0.50 6.52 12.73
C LEU A 140 -0.16 5.21 12.04
N ARG A 141 0.72 5.23 11.03
CA ARG A 141 1.13 4.00 10.36
C ARG A 141 1.88 3.07 11.31
N MET A 142 2.76 3.59 12.17
CA MET A 142 3.49 2.79 13.15
C MET A 142 2.55 2.16 14.17
N ALA A 143 1.51 2.88 14.59
CA ALA A 143 0.50 2.36 15.51
C ALA A 143 -0.26 1.14 14.97
N PHE A 144 -0.34 0.95 13.65
CA PHE A 144 -0.97 -0.27 13.09
C PHE A 144 -0.18 -1.56 13.40
N GLY A 145 1.04 -1.47 13.94
CA GLY A 145 1.78 -2.60 14.47
C GLY A 145 1.39 -3.02 15.89
N ILE A 146 0.55 -2.23 16.60
CA ILE A 146 0.11 -2.53 17.97
C ILE A 146 -0.71 -3.83 18.04
N GLY A 147 -1.46 -4.13 16.98
CA GLY A 147 -2.32 -5.32 16.90
C GLY A 147 -2.32 -5.91 15.51
N THR A 148 -2.91 -7.10 15.36
CA THR A 148 -2.94 -7.79 14.07
C THR A 148 -3.82 -7.06 13.05
N PHE A 149 -3.29 -6.78 11.86
CA PHE A 149 -4.06 -6.19 10.78
C PHE A 149 -5.25 -7.10 10.37
N PRO A 150 -6.48 -6.59 10.18
CA PRO A 150 -6.89 -5.17 10.17
C PRO A 150 -7.51 -4.67 11.49
N ALA A 151 -7.35 -5.35 12.63
CA ALA A 151 -8.03 -5.00 13.89
C ALA A 151 -7.78 -3.55 14.31
N MET A 152 -6.54 -3.07 14.20
CA MET A 152 -6.16 -1.69 14.52
C MET A 152 -6.95 -0.65 13.71
N LEU A 153 -7.18 -0.90 12.42
CA LEU A 153 -7.91 0.04 11.57
C LEU A 153 -9.38 0.08 11.95
N LYS A 154 -9.97 -1.09 12.21
CA LYS A 154 -11.37 -1.18 12.65
C LYS A 154 -11.55 -0.48 14.00
N GLU A 155 -10.67 -0.71 14.95
CA GLU A 155 -10.74 -0.06 16.27
C GLU A 155 -10.56 1.46 16.14
N ALA A 156 -9.67 1.95 15.29
CA ALA A 156 -9.50 3.38 15.05
C ALA A 156 -10.79 4.02 14.52
N LEU A 157 -11.45 3.38 13.56
CA LEU A 157 -12.73 3.85 13.00
C LEU A 157 -13.88 3.77 14.01
N VAL A 158 -13.87 2.80 14.93
CA VAL A 158 -14.81 2.73 16.06
C VAL A 158 -14.56 3.86 17.04
N LEU A 159 -13.30 4.14 17.39
CA LEU A 159 -12.92 5.26 18.27
C LEU A 159 -13.35 6.61 17.68
N GLN A 160 -13.27 6.78 16.36
CA GLN A 160 -13.72 7.95 15.62
C GLN A 160 -15.25 8.05 15.48
N GLY A 161 -16.00 7.03 15.91
CA GLY A 161 -17.46 6.97 15.74
C GLY A 161 -17.94 6.76 14.31
N ILE A 162 -17.06 6.37 13.38
CA ILE A 162 -17.39 6.15 11.96
C ILE A 162 -17.95 4.75 11.74
N LEU A 163 -17.38 3.74 12.39
CA LEU A 163 -17.85 2.36 12.30
C LEU A 163 -18.54 1.93 13.59
N SER A 164 -19.68 1.27 13.43
CA SER A 164 -20.38 0.52 14.49
C SER A 164 -20.21 -0.99 14.35
N CYS A 165 -19.23 -1.46 13.57
CA CYS A 165 -19.09 -2.87 13.22
C CYS A 165 -18.39 -3.68 14.32
N GLY A 166 -18.80 -4.95 14.47
CA GLY A 166 -18.21 -5.90 15.42
C GLY A 166 -16.77 -6.31 15.10
N ALA A 167 -16.22 -7.18 15.95
CA ALA A 167 -14.84 -7.65 15.91
C ALA A 167 -14.41 -8.22 14.54
N CYS A 168 -13.10 -8.32 14.32
CA CYS A 168 -12.56 -9.07 13.20
C CYS A 168 -13.01 -10.54 13.26
N ARG A 169 -13.11 -11.18 12.09
CA ARG A 169 -13.25 -12.65 12.03
C ARG A 169 -11.94 -13.27 12.53
N ARG A 170 -12.06 -14.35 13.31
CA ARG A 170 -10.92 -15.17 13.75
C ARG A 170 -10.06 -15.59 12.54
N PRO A 171 -8.72 -15.74 12.69
CA PRO A 171 -7.96 -15.74 13.94
C PRO A 171 -7.62 -14.34 14.51
N VAL A 172 -8.01 -13.26 13.84
CA VAL A 172 -7.73 -11.89 14.31
C VAL A 172 -8.70 -11.53 15.45
N GLY A 173 -8.15 -11.29 16.63
CA GLY A 173 -8.90 -10.89 17.84
C GLY A 173 -9.11 -9.38 17.99
N PRO A 174 -9.86 -8.96 19.02
CA PRO A 174 -9.93 -7.56 19.42
C PRO A 174 -8.61 -7.08 20.02
N LEU A 175 -8.44 -5.77 20.11
CA LEU A 175 -7.35 -5.17 20.87
C LEU A 175 -7.58 -5.33 22.37
N SER A 176 -6.51 -5.42 23.14
CA SER A 176 -6.56 -5.27 24.59
C SER A 176 -6.93 -3.83 24.99
N ALA A 177 -7.32 -3.64 26.26
CA ALA A 177 -7.61 -2.29 26.77
C ALA A 177 -6.38 -1.36 26.70
N GLU A 178 -5.19 -1.90 26.92
CA GLU A 178 -3.92 -1.16 26.83
C GLU A 178 -3.60 -0.78 25.38
N GLU A 179 -3.71 -1.71 24.44
CA GLU A 179 -3.50 -1.48 23.01
C GLU A 179 -4.46 -0.42 22.47
N ARG A 180 -5.73 -0.47 22.90
CA ARG A 180 -6.76 0.50 22.57
C ARG A 180 -6.43 1.89 23.13
N ALA A 181 -5.94 1.99 24.36
CA ALA A 181 -5.53 3.26 24.96
C ALA A 181 -4.33 3.87 24.20
N ARG A 182 -3.34 3.05 23.85
CA ARG A 182 -2.20 3.46 23.01
C ARG A 182 -2.64 3.97 21.64
N LEU A 183 -3.56 3.27 20.98
CA LEU A 183 -4.12 3.70 19.70
C LEU A 183 -4.83 5.05 19.83
N ARG A 184 -5.66 5.24 20.86
CA ARG A 184 -6.36 6.52 21.11
C ARG A 184 -5.38 7.69 21.22
N GLY A 185 -4.29 7.52 21.97
CA GLY A 185 -3.25 8.55 22.10
C GLY A 185 -2.65 8.95 20.75
N VAL A 186 -2.34 7.99 19.88
CA VAL A 186 -1.82 8.28 18.53
C VAL A 186 -2.86 8.98 17.65
N LEU A 187 -4.14 8.60 17.74
CA LEU A 187 -5.19 9.27 16.96
C LEU A 187 -5.34 10.74 17.36
N GLN A 188 -5.20 11.05 18.65
CA GLN A 188 -5.19 12.43 19.17
C GLN A 188 -3.95 13.20 18.69
N GLU A 189 -2.76 12.60 18.78
CA GLU A 189 -1.51 13.20 18.29
C GLU A 189 -1.59 13.58 16.80
N VAL A 190 -2.16 12.69 15.98
CA VAL A 190 -2.30 12.91 14.53
C VAL A 190 -3.46 13.85 14.19
N GLY A 191 -4.34 14.14 15.16
CA GLY A 191 -5.46 15.07 15.04
C GLY A 191 -6.64 14.49 14.27
N VAL A 192 -6.92 13.21 14.46
CA VAL A 192 -8.01 12.48 13.78
C VAL A 192 -9.04 11.91 14.76
N LEU A 193 -8.95 12.26 16.03
CA LEU A 193 -9.95 11.98 17.06
C LEU A 193 -10.44 13.28 17.69
#